data_AF-A0A7V6D0S6-F1
#
_entry.id   AF-A0A7V6D0S6-F1
#
_cell.length_a   1.000
_cell.length_b   1.000
_cell.length_c   1.000
_cell.angle_alpha   90.00
_cell.angle_beta   90.00
_cell.angle_gamma   90.00
#
_symmetry.space_group_name_H-M   'P 1'
#
loop_
_entity.id
_entity.type
_entity.pdbx_description
1 polymer ?
#
loop_
_entity_poly.entity_id
_entity_poly.type
_entity_poly.pdbx_seq_one_letter_code
_entity_poly.pdbx_strand_id
1 'polypeptide(L)'
;MRQAPSDSTVDRPTPVGAPASETAPPAPLRLDRGKRWLLAIVLAVGAAAGSLYYWYRQGYESTDNAFIEGGIIQISPRIPGQVLRVLVTDNQRVEAGQLLVELDPKDYRVAVEQARAALSAAEAQHNQAKA
;
A
#
# COMPACT_ATOMS: atom_id res chain seq x y z
N MET A 1 74.36 21.32 -88.13
CA MET A 1 73.78 22.16 -89.21
C MET A 1 72.27 22.12 -89.08
N ARG A 2 71.63 23.32 -89.04
CA ARG A 2 70.30 23.71 -89.61
C ARG A 2 69.16 22.67 -89.54
N GLN A 3 67.93 22.95 -89.13
CA GLN A 3 67.11 24.16 -89.00
C GLN A 3 65.76 23.68 -88.39
N ALA A 4 65.12 24.50 -87.55
CA ALA A 4 63.66 24.48 -87.41
C ALA A 4 63.02 25.29 -88.57
N PRO A 5 61.75 25.03 -88.93
CA PRO A 5 60.66 25.99 -88.62
C PRO A 5 59.37 25.27 -88.14
N SER A 6 58.63 25.73 -87.12
CA SER A 6 57.59 26.80 -87.12
C SER A 6 56.52 26.59 -88.20
N ASP A 7 55.21 26.70 -88.00
CA ASP A 7 54.29 26.90 -86.88
C ASP A 7 52.91 26.96 -87.60
N SER A 8 51.85 26.31 -87.13
CA SER A 8 50.48 26.69 -87.56
C SER A 8 49.39 26.16 -86.63
N THR A 9 48.81 27.10 -85.88
CA THR A 9 47.36 27.40 -85.89
C THR A 9 46.46 26.41 -85.15
N VAL A 10 46.18 26.64 -83.85
CA VAL A 10 45.00 27.35 -83.31
C VAL A 10 43.67 26.63 -83.59
N ASP A 11 43.07 26.05 -82.54
CA ASP A 11 41.76 26.49 -82.05
C ASP A 11 41.51 25.97 -80.62
N ARG A 12 40.87 26.81 -79.79
CA ARG A 12 40.59 26.56 -78.37
C ARG A 12 39.10 26.80 -78.18
N PRO A 13 38.43 25.93 -77.41
CA PRO A 13 37.62 26.49 -76.33
C PRO A 13 37.72 25.70 -75.03
N THR A 14 38.03 26.42 -73.94
CA THR A 14 37.50 26.24 -72.58
C THR A 14 35.99 26.58 -72.60
N PRO A 15 35.12 26.24 -71.61
CA PRO A 15 35.39 25.82 -70.22
C PRO A 15 34.41 24.75 -69.66
N VAL A 16 34.37 24.62 -68.32
CA VAL A 16 33.34 23.98 -67.47
C VAL A 16 33.60 22.48 -67.26
N GLY A 17 34.01 22.02 -66.08
CA GLY A 17 33.28 22.14 -64.81
C GLY A 17 32.82 20.72 -64.44
N ALA A 18 33.07 20.30 -63.20
CA ALA A 18 32.85 18.95 -62.69
C ALA A 18 31.46 18.35 -63.00
N PRO A 19 31.36 17.02 -62.94
CA PRO A 19 30.34 16.43 -62.08
C PRO A 19 31.02 15.46 -61.10
N ALA A 20 31.07 15.81 -59.82
CA ALA A 20 30.01 15.48 -58.88
C ALA A 20 29.80 13.96 -58.83
N SER A 21 30.48 13.34 -57.86
CA SER A 21 30.11 12.04 -57.32
C SER A 21 28.67 12.13 -56.82
N GLU A 22 27.71 11.77 -57.67
CA GLU A 22 26.33 11.63 -57.26
C GLU A 22 26.21 10.33 -56.46
N THR A 23 26.19 10.49 -55.14
CA THR A 23 25.97 9.41 -54.19
C THR A 23 24.55 8.91 -54.40
N ALA A 24 24.40 7.74 -55.03
CA ALA A 24 23.11 7.11 -55.24
C ALA A 24 22.37 6.97 -53.89
N PRO A 25 21.07 7.31 -53.82
CA PRO A 25 20.31 7.21 -52.58
C PRO A 25 20.28 5.75 -52.08
N PRO A 26 20.46 5.48 -50.78
CA PRO A 26 20.43 4.12 -50.26
C PRO A 26 19.06 3.50 -50.54
N ALA A 27 19.06 2.35 -51.21
CA ALA A 27 17.84 1.62 -51.55
C ALA A 27 17.00 1.33 -50.29
N PRO A 28 15.66 1.46 -50.37
CA PRO A 28 14.81 1.17 -49.23
C PRO A 28 14.94 -0.31 -48.84
N LEU A 29 15.18 -0.59 -47.56
CA LEU A 29 15.26 -1.94 -47.02
C LEU A 29 13.93 -2.68 -47.28
N ARG A 30 13.92 -3.57 -48.27
CA ARG A 30 12.76 -4.41 -48.59
C ARG A 30 12.75 -5.63 -47.67
N LEU A 31 11.93 -5.59 -46.61
CA LEU A 31 11.67 -6.78 -45.80
C LEU A 31 10.78 -7.77 -46.56
N ASP A 32 11.21 -9.03 -46.64
CA ASP A 32 10.41 -10.13 -47.18
C ASP A 32 9.06 -10.23 -46.46
N ARG A 33 8.00 -10.58 -47.21
CA ARG A 33 6.62 -10.64 -46.69
C ARG A 33 6.52 -11.48 -45.40
N GLY A 34 7.28 -12.58 -45.29
CA GLY A 34 7.35 -13.40 -44.07
C GLY A 34 7.97 -12.69 -42.85
N LYS A 35 9.03 -11.87 -43.07
CA LYS A 35 9.66 -11.07 -42.00
C LYS A 35 8.71 -9.96 -41.51
N ARG A 36 7.87 -9.42 -42.40
CA ARG A 36 6.83 -8.43 -42.04
C ARG A 36 5.71 -9.05 -41.20
N TRP A 37 5.28 -10.26 -41.54
CA TRP A 37 4.29 -11.00 -40.73
C TRP A 37 4.82 -11.41 -39.36
N LEU A 38 6.07 -11.89 -39.30
CA LEU A 38 6.72 -12.21 -38.04
C LEU A 38 6.84 -10.96 -37.15
N LEU A 39 7.23 -9.82 -37.73
CA LEU A 39 7.27 -8.54 -37.04
C LEU A 39 5.88 -8.12 -36.52
N ALA A 40 4.82 -8.30 -37.33
CA ALA A 40 3.45 -7.97 -36.92
C ALA A 40 2.96 -8.85 -35.76
N ILE A 41 3.29 -10.15 -35.77
CA ILE A 41 2.94 -11.08 -34.68
C ILE A 41 3.67 -10.69 -33.39
N VAL A 42 4.97 -10.41 -33.46
CA VAL A 42 5.75 -9.98 -32.29
C VAL A 42 5.17 -8.69 -31.70
N LEU A 43 4.81 -7.72 -32.54
CA LEU A 43 4.14 -6.50 -32.10
C LEU A 43 2.79 -6.78 -31.45
N ALA A 44 1.97 -7.66 -32.03
CA ALA A 44 0.65 -8.01 -31.49
C ALA A 44 0.76 -8.73 -30.14
N VAL A 45 1.71 -9.66 -30.00
CA VAL A 45 1.96 -10.38 -28.73
C VAL A 45 2.51 -9.42 -27.68
N GLY A 46 3.45 -8.55 -28.06
CA GLY A 46 3.98 -7.52 -27.17
C GLY A 46 2.89 -6.56 -26.68
N ALA A 47 1.99 -6.14 -27.57
CA ALA A 47 0.85 -5.31 -27.21
C ALA A 47 -0.11 -6.05 -26.26
N ALA A 48 -0.48 -7.29 -26.57
CA ALA A 48 -1.37 -8.09 -25.72
C ALA A 48 -0.78 -8.35 -24.33
N ALA A 49 0.50 -8.73 -24.24
CA ALA A 49 1.19 -8.95 -22.98
C ALA A 49 1.31 -7.65 -22.17
N GLY A 50 1.67 -6.54 -22.83
CA GLY A 50 1.74 -5.22 -22.20
C GLY A 50 0.38 -4.75 -21.67
N SER A 51 -0.70 -4.94 -22.46
CA SER A 51 -2.07 -4.63 -22.04
C SER A 51 -2.52 -5.47 -20.85
N LEU A 52 -2.25 -6.78 -20.86
CA LEU A 52 -2.62 -7.67 -19.76
C LEU A 52 -1.87 -7.31 -18.47
N TYR A 53 -0.58 -7.01 -18.58
CA TYR A 53 0.24 -6.56 -17.45
C TYR A 53 -0.25 -5.23 -16.89
N TYR A 54 -0.58 -4.27 -17.76
CA TYR A 54 -1.12 -2.97 -17.36
C TYR A 54 -2.47 -3.13 -16.64
N TRP A 55 -3.36 -3.99 -17.15
CA TRP A 55 -4.66 -4.25 -16.53
C TRP A 55 -4.53 -4.93 -15.17
N TYR A 56 -3.63 -5.92 -15.05
CA TYR A 56 -3.36 -6.62 -13.79
C TYR A 56 -2.85 -5.67 -12.69
N ARG A 57 -2.05 -4.67 -13.06
CA ARG A 57 -1.48 -3.70 -12.09
C ARG A 57 -2.46 -2.65 -11.58
N GLN A 58 -3.62 -2.47 -12.21
CA GLN A 58 -4.61 -1.48 -11.76
C GLN A 58 -5.40 -1.91 -10.52
N GLY A 59 -5.41 -3.20 -10.17
CA GLY A 59 -6.23 -3.71 -9.07
C GLY A 59 -5.56 -3.71 -7.69
N TYR A 60 -4.27 -3.37 -7.59
CA TYR A 60 -3.48 -3.50 -6.36
C TYR A 60 -2.99 -2.14 -5.90
N GLU A 61 -3.69 -1.56 -4.94
CA GLU A 61 -3.24 -0.37 -4.22
C GLU A 61 -2.49 -0.82 -2.96
N SER A 62 -1.18 -0.59 -2.94
CA SER A 62 -0.35 -0.80 -1.75
C SER A 62 -0.16 0.56 -1.07
N THR A 63 -0.69 0.69 0.14
CA THR A 63 -0.49 1.88 0.96
C THR A 63 0.02 1.46 2.33
N ASP A 64 1.05 2.15 2.81
CA ASP A 64 1.56 1.98 4.17
C ASP A 64 0.65 2.69 5.19
N ASN A 65 -0.27 3.52 4.72
CA ASN A 65 -1.22 4.26 5.55
C ASN A 65 -2.55 3.50 5.63
N ALA A 66 -2.58 2.47 6.47
CA ALA A 66 -3.80 1.74 6.82
C ALA A 66 -4.05 1.85 8.32
N PHE A 67 -5.20 2.41 8.70
CA PHE A 67 -5.64 2.52 10.09
C PHE A 67 -6.86 1.62 10.31
N ILE A 68 -6.88 0.92 11.44
CA ILE A 68 -8.04 0.15 11.87
C ILE A 68 -8.80 1.02 12.87
N GLU A 69 -10.07 1.28 12.58
CA GLU A 69 -10.97 1.93 13.53
C GLU A 69 -11.42 0.90 14.57
N GLY A 70 -11.22 1.22 15.85
CA GLY A 70 -11.61 0.38 16.97
C GLY A 70 -12.32 1.21 18.04
N GLY A 71 -13.46 0.73 18.52
CA GLY A 71 -14.16 1.35 19.64
C GLY A 71 -13.43 1.04 20.96
N ILE A 72 -12.99 2.07 21.67
CA ILE A 72 -12.43 1.94 23.02
C ILE A 72 -13.50 2.37 24.02
N ILE A 73 -13.88 1.46 24.92
CA ILE A 73 -14.85 1.73 25.99
C ILE A 73 -14.13 1.60 27.32
N GLN A 74 -14.17 2.66 28.12
CA GLN A 74 -13.59 2.64 29.45
C GLN A 74 -14.54 1.94 30.43
N ILE A 75 -13.99 0.97 31.19
CA ILE A 75 -14.72 0.23 32.21
C ILE A 75 -14.25 0.72 33.57
N SER A 76 -15.19 1.10 34.43
CA SER A 76 -14.92 1.61 35.78
C SER A 76 -15.79 0.89 36.81
N PRO A 77 -15.29 0.64 38.03
CA PRO A 77 -16.10 0.10 39.11
C PRO A 77 -17.15 1.13 39.56
N ARG A 78 -18.31 0.66 39.99
CA ARG A 78 -19.40 1.51 40.52
C ARG A 78 -19.11 2.05 41.92
N ILE A 79 -18.19 1.42 42.64
CA ILE A 79 -17.82 1.74 44.02
C ILE A 79 -16.32 2.01 44.10
N PRO A 80 -15.88 2.94 44.96
CA PRO A 80 -14.46 3.14 45.23
C PRO A 80 -13.92 1.94 46.02
N GLY A 81 -12.68 1.52 45.74
CA GLY A 81 -12.05 0.43 46.46
C GLY A 81 -10.61 0.21 46.00
N GLN A 82 -9.82 -0.44 46.85
CA GLN A 82 -8.45 -0.80 46.51
C GLN A 82 -8.45 -2.03 45.59
N VAL A 83 -7.63 -2.00 44.53
CA VAL A 83 -7.44 -3.16 43.65
C VAL A 83 -6.64 -4.25 44.38
N LEU A 84 -7.22 -5.44 44.45
CA LEU A 84 -6.61 -6.64 45.03
C LEU A 84 -5.82 -7.43 43.97
N ARG A 85 -6.40 -7.61 42.78
CA ARG A 85 -5.74 -8.26 41.63
C ARG A 85 -6.32 -7.81 40.31
N VAL A 86 -5.49 -7.83 39.26
CA VAL A 86 -5.89 -7.67 37.86
C VAL A 86 -5.73 -9.04 37.20
N LEU A 87 -6.78 -9.53 36.55
CA LEU A 87 -6.89 -10.90 36.02
C LEU A 87 -6.72 -10.96 34.51
N VAL A 88 -6.42 -9.83 33.87
CA VAL A 88 -6.30 -9.70 32.43
C VAL A 88 -4.97 -9.06 32.04
N THR A 89 -4.52 -9.38 30.82
CA THR A 89 -3.34 -8.77 30.20
C THR A 89 -3.74 -7.94 28.99
N ASP A 90 -2.82 -7.13 28.49
CA ASP A 90 -3.04 -6.29 27.32
C ASP A 90 -3.44 -7.11 26.09
N ASN A 91 -4.39 -6.59 25.32
CA ASN A 91 -4.94 -7.20 24.10
C ASN A 91 -5.55 -8.60 24.31
N GLN A 92 -5.80 -9.02 25.55
CA GLN A 92 -6.47 -10.28 25.83
C GLN A 92 -7.93 -10.21 25.40
N ARG A 93 -8.39 -11.25 24.70
CA ARG A 93 -9.82 -11.40 24.38
C ARG A 93 -10.59 -11.80 25.64
N VAL A 94 -11.66 -11.07 25.93
CA VAL A 94 -12.52 -11.29 27.09
C VAL A 94 -13.98 -11.48 26.69
N GLU A 95 -14.75 -12.17 27.53
CA GLU A 95 -16.18 -12.40 27.33
C GLU A 95 -17.04 -11.57 28.30
N ALA A 96 -18.32 -11.40 27.96
CA ALA A 96 -19.25 -10.67 28.81
C ALA A 96 -19.43 -11.40 30.16
N GLY A 97 -19.29 -10.67 31.26
CA GLY A 97 -19.37 -11.22 32.61
C GLY A 97 -18.04 -11.79 33.13
N GLN A 98 -16.98 -11.81 32.33
CA GLN A 98 -15.66 -12.22 32.78
C GLN A 98 -15.11 -11.25 33.84
N LEU A 99 -14.56 -11.80 34.91
CA LEU A 99 -13.92 -11.02 35.97
C LEU A 99 -12.60 -10.43 35.46
N LEU A 100 -12.52 -9.10 35.43
CA LEU A 100 -11.33 -8.37 34.95
C LEU A 100 -10.43 -7.93 36.11
N VAL A 101 -11.03 -7.41 37.17
CA VAL A 101 -10.36 -6.81 38.33
C VAL A 101 -11.14 -7.15 39.59
N GLU A 102 -10.43 -7.46 40.67
CA GLU A 102 -11.02 -7.70 41.98
C GLU A 102 -10.63 -6.56 42.93
N LEU A 103 -11.60 -6.04 43.67
CA LEU A 103 -11.41 -5.01 44.70
C LEU A 103 -11.41 -5.66 46.09
N ASP A 104 -10.65 -5.10 47.05
CA ASP A 104 -10.66 -5.59 48.44
C ASP A 104 -12.05 -5.34 49.08
N PRO A 105 -12.76 -6.40 49.50
CA PRO A 105 -14.12 -6.28 50.02
C PRO A 105 -14.18 -5.98 51.53
N LYS A 106 -13.07 -5.89 52.26
CA LYS A 106 -13.07 -5.83 53.74
C LYS A 106 -13.96 -4.74 54.31
N ASP A 107 -13.80 -3.50 53.87
CA ASP A 107 -14.55 -2.35 54.41
C ASP A 107 -16.06 -2.52 54.16
N TYR A 108 -16.41 -3.01 52.98
CA TYR A 108 -17.79 -3.30 52.62
C TYR A 108 -18.37 -4.48 53.41
N ARG A 109 -17.57 -5.51 53.70
CA ARG A 109 -18.01 -6.63 54.55
C ARG A 109 -18.29 -6.17 55.97
N VAL A 110 -17.41 -5.37 56.55
CA VAL A 110 -17.60 -4.80 57.90
C VAL A 110 -18.87 -3.93 57.93
N ALA A 111 -19.08 -3.08 56.92
CA ALA A 111 -20.29 -2.25 56.84
C ALA A 111 -21.57 -3.09 56.75
N VAL A 112 -21.57 -4.18 55.97
CA VAL A 112 -22.70 -5.11 55.87
C VAL A 112 -22.96 -5.82 57.19
N GLU A 113 -21.91 -6.26 57.89
CA GLU A 113 -22.03 -6.93 59.19
C GLU A 113 -22.61 -5.97 60.26
N GLN A 114 -22.14 -4.72 60.30
CA GLN A 114 -22.69 -3.68 61.17
C GLN A 114 -24.17 -3.41 60.88
N ALA A 115 -24.55 -3.29 59.61
CA ALA A 115 -25.94 -3.08 59.22
C ALA A 115 -26.84 -4.26 59.61
N ARG A 116 -26.36 -5.50 59.48
CA ARG A 116 -27.09 -6.71 59.93
C ARG A 116 -27.25 -6.74 61.45
N ALA A 117 -26.22 -6.36 62.21
CA ALA A 117 -26.31 -6.28 63.67
C ALA A 117 -27.34 -5.23 64.11
N ALA A 118 -27.35 -4.05 63.46
CA ALA A 118 -28.33 -3.02 63.73
C ALA A 118 -29.77 -3.47 63.40
N LEU A 119 -29.96 -4.19 62.29
CA LEU A 119 -31.25 -4.77 61.93
C LEU A 119 -31.74 -5.77 63.00
N SER A 120 -30.88 -6.69 63.43
CA SER A 120 -31.22 -7.68 64.45
C SER A 120 -31.61 -7.03 65.79
N ALA A 121 -30.90 -5.97 66.20
CA ALA A 121 -31.23 -5.20 67.39
C ALA A 121 -32.60 -4.51 67.26
N ALA A 122 -32.90 -3.93 66.10
CA ALA A 122 -34.19 -3.28 65.84
C ALA A 122 -35.35 -4.30 65.80
N GLU A 123 -35.14 -5.47 65.21
CA GLU A 123 -36.12 -6.56 65.20
C GLU A 123 -36.42 -7.06 66.61
N ALA A 124 -35.39 -7.21 67.45
CA ALA A 124 -35.57 -7.59 68.85
C ALA A 124 -36.39 -6.53 69.62
N GLN A 125 -36.11 -5.24 69.42
CA GLN A 125 -36.88 -4.16 70.03
C GLN A 125 -38.33 -4.12 69.54
N HIS A 126 -38.56 -4.31 68.24
CA HIS A 126 -39.91 -4.37 67.65
C HIS A 126 -40.73 -5.53 68.23
N ASN A 127 -40.10 -6.69 68.37
CA ASN A 127 -40.75 -7.86 68.96
C ASN A 127 -41.05 -7.65 70.44
N GLN A 128 -40.15 -6.99 71.19
CA GLN A 128 -40.41 -6.60 72.58
C GLN A 128 -41.56 -5.59 72.71
N ALA A 129 -41.71 -4.65 71.78
CA ALA A 129 -42.79 -3.67 71.79
C ALA A 129 -44.16 -4.26 71.41
N LYS A 130 -44.17 -5.42 70.75
CA LYS A 130 -45.40 -6.14 70.34
C LYS A 130 -45.89 -7.16 71.36
N ALA A 131 -45.05 -7.54 72.32
CA ALA A 131 -45.39 -8.47 73.40
C ALA A 131 -46.07 -7.72 74.55
#